data_AF-G5DYV5-F1
#
_entry.id   AF-G5DYV5-F1
#
_cell.length_a   1.000
_cell.length_b   1.000
_cell.length_c   1.000
_cell.angle_alpha   90.00
_cell.angle_beta   90.00
_cell.angle_gamma   90.00
#
_symmetry.space_group_name_H-M   'P 1'
#
loop_
_entity.id
_entity.type
_entity.pdbx_description
1 polymer ?
#
loop_
_entity_poly.entity_id
_entity_poly.type
_entity_poly.pdbx_seq_one_letter_code
_entity_poly.pdbx_strand_id
1 'polypeptide(L)'
;GSNGSSTTKLYPKDQSTFDLLQDLDIPPDSYEEYLCMKTLLLLCTVPKDGLKSNALFEEIRMTYLKELGKAIVKREGNSSQNWQRFQLTKLMDTMHEVVENLLAFCFHSFLDKSMSIDFPDMLSEIISNQ
;
A
#
# COMPACT_ATOMS: atom_id res chain seq x y z
N GLY A 1 -30.51 -26.73 -8.22
CA GLY A 1 -29.08 -26.94 -7.95
C GLY A 1 -28.52 -25.61 -7.54
N SER A 2 -28.06 -25.50 -6.29
CA SER A 2 -27.59 -24.25 -5.70
C SER A 2 -26.24 -23.87 -6.31
N ASN A 3 -26.16 -22.70 -6.96
CA ASN A 3 -24.89 -22.10 -7.36
C ASN A 3 -24.18 -21.62 -6.10
N GLY A 4 -23.14 -22.34 -5.69
CA GLY A 4 -22.22 -21.92 -4.64
C GLY A 4 -21.40 -20.73 -5.14
N SER A 5 -21.76 -19.52 -4.70
CA SER A 5 -20.81 -18.42 -4.64
C SER A 5 -19.69 -18.83 -3.68
N SER A 6 -18.58 -19.30 -4.23
CA SER A 6 -17.33 -19.48 -3.49
C SER A 6 -16.81 -18.10 -3.11
N THR A 7 -17.37 -17.52 -2.05
CA THR A 7 -16.75 -16.40 -1.34
C THR A 7 -15.48 -16.97 -0.71
N THR A 8 -14.33 -16.77 -1.36
CA THR A 8 -13.03 -17.02 -0.76
C THR A 8 -12.96 -16.20 0.52
N LYS A 9 -13.14 -16.85 1.67
CA LYS A 9 -13.03 -16.20 2.97
C LYS A 9 -11.61 -15.70 3.09
N LEU A 10 -11.46 -14.38 3.16
CA LEU A 10 -10.17 -13.75 3.42
C LEU A 10 -9.69 -14.18 4.81
N TYR A 11 -8.38 -14.34 4.99
CA TYR A 11 -7.85 -14.66 6.31
C TYR A 11 -8.18 -13.52 7.29
N PRO A 12 -8.39 -13.82 8.58
CA PRO A 12 -8.81 -12.81 9.56
C PRO A 12 -7.87 -11.60 9.66
N LYS A 13 -6.58 -11.79 9.39
CA LYS A 13 -5.58 -10.72 9.38
C LYS A 13 -5.76 -9.78 8.18
N ASP A 14 -6.00 -10.34 7.00
CA ASP A 14 -6.23 -9.56 5.79
C ASP A 14 -7.56 -8.80 5.90
N GLN A 15 -8.61 -9.43 6.45
CA GLN A 15 -9.90 -8.77 6.67
C GLN A 15 -9.75 -7.58 7.63
N SER A 16 -9.04 -7.75 8.74
CA SER A 16 -8.76 -6.65 9.67
C SER A 16 -8.02 -5.47 9.01
N THR A 17 -7.20 -5.75 7.99
CA THR A 17 -6.50 -4.68 7.27
C THR A 17 -7.37 -4.01 6.22
N PHE A 18 -8.21 -4.77 5.53
CA PHE A 18 -9.24 -4.19 4.66
C PHE A 18 -10.24 -3.34 5.44
N ASP A 19 -10.62 -3.78 6.64
CA ASP A 19 -11.47 -3.02 7.55
C ASP A 19 -10.77 -1.73 8.00
N LEU A 20 -9.48 -1.77 8.37
CA LEU A 20 -8.66 -0.57 8.64
C LEU A 20 -8.62 0.39 7.44
N LEU A 21 -8.55 -0.15 6.22
CA LEU A 21 -8.54 0.60 4.97
C LEU A 21 -9.88 1.25 4.64
N GLN A 22 -10.96 0.59 4.99
CA GLN A 22 -12.33 1.05 4.78
C GLN A 22 -12.76 2.06 5.86
N ASP A 23 -12.25 1.90 7.09
CA ASP A 23 -12.45 2.82 8.22
C ASP A 23 -11.64 4.12 8.07
N LEU A 24 -10.64 4.15 7.17
CA LEU A 24 -10.05 5.37 6.64
C LEU A 24 -11.01 6.02 5.65
N ASP A 25 -12.16 6.47 6.12
CA ASP A 25 -13.00 7.42 5.39
C ASP A 25 -12.21 8.74 5.32
N ILE A 26 -11.30 8.85 4.34
CA ILE A 26 -10.33 9.95 4.23
C ILE A 26 -11.13 11.24 4.06
N PRO A 27 -11.20 12.12 5.08
CA PRO A 27 -11.96 13.34 4.96
C PRO A 27 -11.40 14.19 3.81
N PRO A 28 -12.19 15.09 3.20
CA PRO A 28 -11.68 16.01 2.17
C PRO A 28 -10.41 16.75 2.60
N ASP A 29 -10.31 17.04 3.90
CA ASP A 29 -9.17 17.71 4.56
C ASP A 29 -7.90 16.84 4.69
N SER A 30 -7.94 15.56 4.29
CA SER A 30 -6.84 14.58 4.33
C SER A 30 -6.38 14.13 2.93
N TYR A 31 -6.91 14.74 1.85
CA TYR A 31 -6.50 14.40 0.48
C TYR A 31 -5.00 14.65 0.20
N GLU A 32 -4.43 15.72 0.76
CA GLU A 32 -2.98 16.01 0.67
C GLU A 32 -2.15 14.92 1.40
N GLU A 33 -2.62 14.43 2.55
CA GLU A 33 -1.99 13.34 3.29
C GLU A 33 -2.04 12.04 2.48
N TYR A 34 -3.21 11.70 1.93
CA TYR A 34 -3.42 10.53 1.08
C TYR A 34 -2.50 10.52 -0.15
N LEU A 35 -2.40 11.64 -0.87
CA LEU A 35 -1.52 11.74 -2.04
C LEU A 35 -0.06 11.55 -1.67
N CYS A 36 0.39 12.12 -0.55
CA CYS A 36 1.76 11.92 -0.06
C CYS A 36 1.99 10.45 0.31
N MET A 37 1.06 9.82 1.02
CA MET A 37 1.17 8.41 1.40
C MET A 37 1.20 7.47 0.18
N LYS A 38 0.34 7.72 -0.82
CA LYS A 38 0.34 6.94 -2.07
C LYS A 38 1.70 7.01 -2.77
N THR A 39 2.28 8.20 -2.84
CA THR A 39 3.63 8.36 -3.42
C THR A 39 4.70 7.70 -2.55
N LEU A 40 4.63 7.84 -1.23
CA LEU A 40 5.59 7.21 -0.33
C LEU A 40 5.53 5.68 -0.41
N LEU A 41 4.34 5.07 -0.53
CA LEU A 41 4.20 3.62 -0.75
C LEU A 41 4.94 3.16 -2.01
N LEU A 42 4.86 3.92 -3.11
CA LEU A 42 5.64 3.66 -4.32
C LEU A 42 7.16 3.78 -4.08
N LEU A 43 7.58 4.70 -3.21
CA LEU A 43 8.99 4.98 -2.92
C LEU A 43 9.58 4.11 -1.79
N CYS A 44 8.78 3.25 -1.14
CA CYS A 44 9.28 2.38 -0.08
C CYS A 44 9.78 1.01 -0.57
N THR A 45 9.53 0.65 -1.84
CA THR A 45 10.05 -0.59 -2.45
C THR A 45 11.24 -0.27 -3.34
N VAL A 46 12.43 -0.71 -2.95
CA VAL A 46 13.70 -0.47 -3.67
C VAL A 46 14.34 -1.82 -4.03
N PRO A 47 14.92 -1.97 -5.24
CA PRO A 47 15.65 -3.19 -5.60
C PRO A 47 16.79 -3.48 -4.63
N LYS A 48 17.08 -4.77 -4.40
CA LYS A 48 18.20 -5.19 -3.51
C LYS A 48 19.54 -4.65 -3.97
N ASP A 49 19.74 -4.57 -5.29
CA ASP A 49 20.96 -4.02 -5.91
C ASP A 49 20.99 -2.48 -5.93
N GLY A 50 19.94 -1.84 -5.43
CA GLY A 50 19.78 -0.39 -5.39
C GLY A 50 19.37 0.22 -6.75
N LEU A 51 19.20 1.54 -6.74
CA LEU A 51 18.84 2.32 -7.92
C LEU A 51 20.08 3.00 -8.52
N LYS A 52 20.09 3.16 -9.85
CA LYS A 52 21.15 3.89 -10.57
C LYS A 52 21.37 5.31 -10.02
N SER A 53 20.30 5.98 -9.62
CA SER A 53 20.32 7.34 -9.07
C SER A 53 19.76 7.37 -7.65
N ASN A 54 20.33 6.55 -6.76
CA ASN A 54 19.87 6.39 -5.38
C ASN A 54 19.78 7.74 -4.62
N ALA A 55 20.78 8.62 -4.75
CA ALA A 55 20.77 9.93 -4.09
C ALA A 55 19.56 10.81 -4.48
N LEU A 56 19.21 10.82 -5.77
CA LEU A 56 18.04 11.56 -6.26
C LEU A 56 16.73 10.92 -5.78
N PHE A 57 16.67 9.59 -5.77
CA PHE A 57 15.52 8.86 -5.24
C PHE A 57 15.27 9.19 -3.77
N GLU A 58 16.34 9.22 -2.96
CA GLU A 58 16.28 9.60 -1.55
C GLU A 58 15.86 11.05 -1.34
N GLU A 59 16.31 11.97 -2.20
CA GLU A 59 15.87 13.36 -2.18
C GLU A 59 14.37 13.49 -2.44
N ILE A 60 13.85 12.78 -3.43
CA ILE A 60 12.42 12.72 -3.74
C ILE A 60 11.66 12.15 -2.54
N ARG A 61 12.11 11.02 -1.99
CA ARG A 61 11.49 10.38 -0.81
C ARG A 61 11.44 11.32 0.39
N MET A 62 12.55 12.00 0.67
CA MET A 62 12.65 12.98 1.75
C MET A 62 11.73 14.18 1.53
N THR A 63 11.51 14.59 0.28
CA THR A 63 10.58 15.67 -0.06
C THR A 63 9.14 15.29 0.26
N TYR A 64 8.69 14.09 -0.14
CA TYR A 64 7.34 13.62 0.18
C TYR A 64 7.12 13.36 1.68
N LEU A 65 8.15 12.92 2.41
CA LEU A 65 8.09 12.82 3.88
C LEU A 65 7.88 14.20 4.53
N LYS A 66 8.54 15.24 4.03
CA LYS A 66 8.35 16.62 4.51
C LYS A 66 6.96 17.15 4.18
N GLU A 67 6.47 16.93 2.97
CA GLU A 67 5.12 17.37 2.57
C GLU A 67 4.02 16.65 3.37
N LEU A 68 4.15 15.34 3.61
CA LEU A 68 3.27 14.62 4.52
C LEU A 68 3.29 15.24 5.92
N GLY A 69 4.49 15.55 6.43
CA GLY A 69 4.66 16.22 7.72
C GLY A 69 3.96 17.58 7.81
N LYS A 70 3.96 18.36 6.72
CA LYS A 70 3.26 19.65 6.62
C LYS A 70 1.74 19.48 6.53
N ALA A 71 1.26 18.52 5.73
CA ALA A 71 -0.17 18.23 5.59
C ALA A 71 -0.81 17.89 6.94
N ILE A 72 -0.13 17.04 7.73
CA ILE A 72 -0.57 16.67 9.08
C ILE A 72 -0.63 17.89 10.01
N VAL A 73 0.38 18.77 9.96
CA VAL A 73 0.42 20.01 10.78
C VAL A 73 -0.71 20.96 10.41
N LYS A 74 -0.98 21.12 9.12
CA LYS A 74 -2.02 22.02 8.59
C LYS A 74 -3.42 21.59 9.04
N ARG A 75 -3.65 20.28 9.21
CA ARG A 75 -4.94 19.71 9.63
C ARG A 75 -5.22 19.90 11.12
N GLU A 76 -4.20 19.83 11.98
CA GLU A 76 -4.41 19.85 13.43
C GLU A 76 -4.00 21.17 14.07
N GLY A 77 -5.01 21.91 14.54
CA GLY A 77 -4.83 22.98 15.51
C GLY A 77 -4.28 22.45 16.85
N ASN A 78 -2.95 22.41 16.98
CA ASN A 78 -2.13 22.40 18.19
C ASN A 78 -2.27 21.29 19.27
N SER A 79 -3.15 20.29 19.20
CA SER A 79 -3.29 19.32 20.33
C SER A 79 -3.07 17.82 20.05
N SER A 80 -3.08 17.31 18.81
CA SER A 80 -2.92 15.86 18.54
C SER A 80 -1.84 15.43 17.53
N GLN A 81 -0.89 16.33 17.20
CA GLN A 81 0.06 16.19 16.08
C GLN A 81 0.92 14.93 16.10
N ASN A 82 1.19 14.39 17.28
CA ASN A 82 1.98 13.17 17.44
C ASN A 82 1.14 11.89 17.30
N TRP A 83 -0.13 11.94 17.67
CA TRP A 83 -1.05 10.81 17.56
C TRP A 83 -1.36 10.51 16.11
N GLN A 84 -1.67 11.54 15.32
CA GLN A 84 -2.00 11.34 13.91
C GLN A 84 -0.78 10.91 13.09
N ARG A 85 0.40 11.50 13.34
CA ARG A 85 1.66 11.02 12.73
C ARG A 85 1.89 9.53 13.01
N PHE A 86 1.71 9.11 14.26
CA PHE A 86 1.88 7.72 14.65
C PHE A 86 0.91 6.78 13.91
N GLN A 87 -0.35 7.18 13.75
CA GLN A 87 -1.33 6.39 12.99
C GLN A 87 -0.97 6.26 11.51
N LEU A 88 -0.49 7.33 10.87
CA LEU A 88 -0.14 7.31 9.45
C LEU A 88 1.13 6.48 9.18
N THR A 89 2.15 6.55 10.03
CA THR A 89 3.31 5.65 9.93
C THR A 89 2.90 4.20 10.11
N LYS A 90 2.07 3.92 11.13
CA LYS A 90 1.56 2.57 11.38
C LYS A 90 0.74 2.02 10.20
N LEU A 91 -0.04 2.88 9.54
CA LEU A 91 -0.76 2.54 8.34
C LEU A 91 0.19 2.19 7.19
N MET A 92 1.24 2.98 6.98
CA MET A 92 2.27 2.66 5.98
C MET A 92 2.98 1.33 6.27
N ASP A 93 3.34 1.06 7.52
CA ASP A 93 3.96 -0.21 7.91
C ASP A 93 3.01 -1.40 7.68
N THR A 94 1.72 -1.21 7.96
CA THR A 94 0.69 -2.23 7.72
C THR A 94 0.49 -2.50 6.23
N MET A 95 0.58 -1.47 5.38
CA MET A 95 0.47 -1.62 3.93
C MET A 95 1.58 -2.49 3.34
N HIS A 96 2.80 -2.41 3.90
CA HIS A 96 3.88 -3.28 3.46
C HIS A 96 3.54 -4.76 3.64
N GLU A 97 2.97 -5.12 4.79
CA GLU A 97 2.55 -6.50 5.06
C GLU A 97 1.42 -6.96 4.13
N VAL A 98 0.43 -6.10 3.87
CA VAL A 98 -0.67 -6.43 2.94
C VAL A 98 -0.14 -6.65 1.53
N VAL A 99 0.71 -5.74 1.05
CA VAL A 99 1.27 -5.82 -0.29
C VAL A 99 2.10 -7.09 -0.45
N GLU A 100 2.86 -7.49 0.58
CA GLU A 100 3.60 -8.74 0.58
C GLU A 100 2.68 -9.96 0.46
N ASN A 101 1.61 -10.03 1.28
CA ASN A 101 0.65 -11.13 1.23
C ASN A 101 -0.10 -11.19 -0.11
N LEU A 102 -0.53 -10.05 -0.64
CA LEU A 102 -1.22 -9.96 -1.93
C LEU A 102 -0.31 -10.39 -3.08
N LEU A 103 0.96 -9.96 -3.07
CA LEU A 103 1.93 -10.38 -4.07
C LEU A 103 2.22 -11.88 -3.97
N ALA A 104 2.38 -12.43 -2.76
CA ALA A 104 2.57 -13.88 -2.58
C ALA A 104 1.42 -14.69 -3.17
N PHE A 105 0.17 -14.28 -2.91
CA PHE A 105 -1.01 -14.90 -3.50
C PHE A 105 -1.06 -14.73 -5.03
N CYS A 106 -0.70 -13.54 -5.53
CA CYS A 106 -0.64 -13.24 -6.96
C CYS A 106 0.37 -14.13 -7.69
N PHE A 107 1.59 -14.27 -7.15
CA PHE A 107 2.62 -15.16 -7.70
C PHE A 107 2.21 -16.62 -7.65
N HIS A 108 1.64 -17.08 -6.54
CA HIS A 108 1.12 -18.44 -6.43
C HIS A 108 0.07 -18.71 -7.52
N SER A 109 -0.84 -17.76 -7.72
CA SER A 109 -1.90 -17.86 -8.72
C SER A 109 -1.41 -17.77 -10.15
N PHE A 110 -0.34 -17.02 -10.40
CA PHE A 110 0.28 -16.91 -11.71
C PHE A 110 1.01 -18.20 -12.11
N LEU A 111 1.65 -18.87 -11.15
CA LEU A 111 2.40 -20.11 -11.39
C LEU A 111 1.50 -21.36 -11.42
N ASP A 112 0.46 -21.39 -10.59
CA ASP A 112 -0.46 -22.54 -10.53
C ASP A 112 -1.54 -22.47 -11.61
N LYS A 113 -1.21 -23.05 -12.77
CA LYS A 113 -2.13 -23.15 -13.91
C LYS A 113 -3.38 -23.98 -13.63
N SER A 114 -3.44 -24.74 -12.54
CA SER A 114 -4.65 -25.49 -12.16
C SER A 114 -5.78 -24.58 -11.68
N MET A 115 -5.46 -23.35 -11.24
CA MET A 115 -6.45 -22.39 -10.77
C MET A 115 -7.24 -21.71 -11.90
N SER A 116 -6.86 -21.91 -13.16
CA SER A 116 -7.56 -21.38 -14.35
C SER A 116 -7.80 -19.86 -14.30
N ILE A 117 -6.81 -19.11 -13.78
CA ILE A 117 -6.84 -17.65 -13.70
C ILE A 117 -6.13 -17.07 -14.92
N ASP A 118 -6.81 -16.21 -15.67
CA ASP A 118 -6.23 -15.49 -16.79
C ASP A 118 -5.61 -14.17 -16.31
N PHE A 119 -4.36 -13.92 -16.73
CA PHE A 119 -3.64 -12.68 -16.44
C PHE A 119 -3.51 -11.83 -17.70
N PRO A 120 -3.98 -10.57 -17.69
CA PRO A 120 -3.76 -9.61 -18.76
C PRO A 120 -2.27 -9.40 -19.06
N ASP A 121 -1.92 -9.05 -20.31
CA ASP A 121 -0.54 -8.92 -20.78
C ASP A 121 0.33 -8.02 -19.89
N MET A 122 -0.19 -6.85 -19.51
CA MET A 122 0.53 -5.90 -18.65
C MET A 122 0.88 -6.50 -17.27
N LEU A 123 -0.06 -7.24 -16.66
CA LEU A 123 0.19 -7.87 -15.37
C LEU A 123 1.17 -9.04 -15.50
N SER A 124 1.03 -9.84 -16.57
CA SER A 124 1.96 -10.93 -16.86
C SER A 124 3.40 -10.42 -17.04
N GLU A 125 3.58 -9.31 -17.75
CA GLU A 125 4.88 -8.67 -17.94
C GLU A 125 5.47 -8.14 -16.63
N ILE A 126 4.66 -7.47 -15.80
CA ILE A 126 5.11 -6.96 -14.50
C ILE A 126 5.53 -8.12 -13.58
N ILE A 127 4.67 -9.13 -13.43
CA ILE A 127 4.90 -10.28 -12.54
C ILE A 127 6.13 -11.08 -12.97
N SER A 128 6.38 -11.21 -14.27
CA SER A 128 7.54 -11.95 -14.79
C SER A 128 8.88 -11.23 -14.58
N ASN A 129 8.87 -9.93 -14.27
CA ASN A 129 10.07 -9.10 -14.11
C ASN A 129 10.33 -8.66 -12.64
N GLN A 130 9.55 -9.17 -11.69
CA GLN A 130 9.78 -8.99 -10.24
C GLN A 130 10.72 -10.07 -9.70
#